data_AF-A0A1J4N845-F1
#
_entry.id   AF-A0A1J4N845-F1
#
_cell.length_a   1.000
_cell.length_b   1.000
_cell.length_c   1.000
_cell.angle_alpha   90.00
_cell.angle_beta   90.00
_cell.angle_gamma   90.00
#
_symmetry.space_group_name_H-M   'P 1'
#
loop_
_entity.id
_entity.type
_entity.pdbx_description
1 polymer ?
#
loop_
_entity_poly.entity_id
_entity_poly.type
_entity_poly.pdbx_seq_one_letter_code
_entity_poly.pdbx_strand_id
1 'polypeptide(L)' 'MSKDESWDGTVVKKSRGMLDGSNLYRRVKIRTGSGETQKVRVGRALWKELEVGDRIVKEAGQDPHRA' A
#
# COMPACT_ATOMS: atom_id res chain seq x y z
N MET A 1 6.96 -7.50 -5.26
CA MET A 1 5.90 -8.08 -4.44
C MET A 1 5.10 -9.04 -5.28
N SER A 2 5.27 -10.33 -5.01
CA SER A 2 4.41 -11.37 -5.56
C SER A 2 3.04 -11.30 -4.88
N LYS A 3 2.01 -11.82 -5.56
CA LYS A 3 0.66 -11.91 -4.98
C LYS A 3 0.65 -12.78 -3.72
N ASP A 4 1.59 -13.70 -3.62
CA ASP A 4 1.67 -14.71 -2.56
C ASP A 4 2.53 -14.26 -1.36
N GLU A 5 3.14 -13.08 -1.41
CA GLU A 5 3.93 -12.53 -0.31
C GLU A 5 3.03 -11.89 0.75
N SER A 6 3.24 -12.25 2.02
CA SER A 6 2.61 -11.59 3.17
C SER A 6 3.51 -10.49 3.74
N TRP A 7 2.90 -9.39 4.17
CA TRP A 7 3.62 -8.29 4.83
C TRP A 7 2.66 -7.40 5.60
N ASP A 8 3.21 -6.66 6.56
CA ASP A 8 2.54 -5.56 7.24
C ASP A 8 3.41 -4.29 7.24
N GLY A 9 2.78 -3.16 7.49
CA GLY A 9 3.52 -1.91 7.70
C GLY A 9 2.65 -0.73 8.04
N THR A 10 3.31 0.38 8.37
CA THR A 10 2.67 1.65 8.68
C THR A 10 2.76 2.58 7.48
N VAL A 11 1.65 3.19 7.07
CA VAL A 11 1.62 4.18 5.99
C VAL A 11 2.42 5.42 6.41
N VAL A 12 3.46 5.74 5.65
CA VAL A 12 4.29 6.95 5.87
C VAL A 12 4.06 8.03 4.82
N LYS A 13 3.48 7.67 3.66
CA LYS A 13 3.13 8.63 2.60
C LYS A 13 2.06 8.08 1.68
N LYS A 14 1.15 8.93 1.22
CA LYS A 14 0.21 8.62 0.14
C LYS A 14 0.63 9.33 -1.14
N SER A 15 0.47 8.67 -2.29
CA SER A 15 0.69 9.29 -3.59
C SER A 15 -0.27 8.71 -4.64
N ARG A 16 -0.55 9.51 -5.66
CA ARG A 16 -1.27 9.06 -6.85
C ARG A 16 -0.60 9.67 -8.08
N GLY A 17 -0.61 8.95 -9.20
CA GLY A 17 -0.01 9.44 -10.43
C GLY A 17 -0.31 8.54 -11.62
N MET A 18 -0.32 9.14 -12.80
CA MET A 18 -0.47 8.45 -14.08
C MET A 18 0.92 8.14 -14.61
N LEU A 19 1.36 6.88 -14.52
CA LEU A 19 2.68 6.49 -15.06
C LEU A 19 2.64 6.30 -16.57
N ASP A 20 1.47 5.95 -17.11
CA ASP A 20 1.21 5.58 -18.50
C ASP A 20 0.30 6.61 -19.22
N GLY A 21 0.08 7.78 -18.60
CA GLY A 21 -0.79 8.84 -19.11
C GLY A 21 -2.29 8.49 -19.18
N SER A 22 -2.69 7.29 -18.77
CA SER A 22 -4.05 6.77 -18.99
C SER A 22 -4.69 6.19 -17.74
N ASN A 23 -3.90 5.60 -16.83
CA ASN A 23 -4.40 5.03 -15.58
C ASN A 23 -3.86 5.77 -14.35
N LEU A 24 -4.80 6.26 -13.53
CA LEU A 24 -4.45 6.85 -12.24
C LEU A 24 -4.13 5.76 -11.21
N TYR A 25 -2.85 5.54 -10.98
CA TYR A 25 -2.36 4.63 -9.95
C TYR A 25 -2.41 5.27 -8.57
N ARG A 26 -2.82 4.48 -7.58
CA ARG A 26 -2.86 4.85 -6.16
C ARG A 26 -1.83 4.03 -5.41
N ARG A 27 -0.93 4.71 -4.72
CA ARG A 27 0.18 4.10 -4.01
C ARG A 27 0.27 4.64 -2.59
N VAL A 28 0.69 3.78 -1.68
CA VAL A 28 1.14 4.15 -0.35
C VAL A 28 2.60 3.75 -0.21
N LYS A 29 3.39 4.60 0.45
CA LYS A 29 4.69 4.21 0.97
C LYS A 29 4.45 3.72 2.39
N ILE A 30 4.89 2.51 2.69
CA ILE A 30 4.81 1.94 4.04
C ILE A 30 6.21 1.83 4.62
N ARG A 31 6.30 1.81 5.95
CA ARG A 31 7.46 1.34 6.71
C ARG A 31 7.13 -0.02 7.32
N THR A 32 7.94 -1.03 7.02
CA THR A 32 7.78 -2.41 7.53
C THR A 32 8.28 -2.50 8.97
N GLY A 33 8.01 -3.62 9.63
CA GLY A 33 8.56 -3.91 10.97
C GLY A 33 10.10 -3.94 11.02
N SER A 34 10.75 -4.24 9.89
CA SER A 34 12.22 -4.17 9.75
C SER A 34 12.76 -2.73 9.63
N GLY A 35 11.88 -1.72 9.56
CA GLY A 35 12.25 -0.31 9.39
C GLY A 35 12.48 0.10 7.94
N GLU A 36 12.49 -0.84 7.00
CA GLU A 36 12.58 -0.57 5.57
C GLU A 36 11.32 0.11 5.06
N THR A 37 11.45 0.83 3.95
CA THR A 37 10.30 1.48 3.32
C THR A 37 10.07 1.01 1.91
N GLN A 38 8.81 0.76 1.57
CA GLN A 38 8.43 0.24 0.26
C GLN A 38 7.15 0.88 -0.25
N LYS A 39 7.00 0.95 -1.57
CA LYS A 39 5.81 1.49 -2.24
C LYS A 39 4.89 0.35 -2.65
N VAL A 40 3.65 0.41 -2.20
CA VAL A 40 2.62 -0.58 -2.49
C VAL A 40 1.49 0.07 -3.27
N ARG A 41 0.99 -0.63 -4.30
CA ARG A 41 -0.23 -0.23 -5.00
C ARG A 41 -1.44 -0.71 -4.22
N VAL A 42 -2.44 0.16 -4.10
CA VAL A 42 -3.70 -0.15 -3.42
C VAL A 42 -4.89 0.23 -4.28
N GLY A 43 -6.03 -0.42 -4.03
CA GLY A 43 -7.31 -0.07 -4.64
C GLY A 43 -7.80 1.33 -4.28
N ARG A 44 -8.80 1.84 -5.00
CA ARG A 44 -9.37 3.18 -4.76
C ARG A 44 -10.03 3.31 -3.40
N ALA A 45 -10.79 2.30 -2.98
CA ALA A 45 -11.51 2.31 -1.70
C ALA A 45 -10.52 2.40 -0.54
N LEU A 46 -9.63 1.41 -0.41
CA LEU A 46 -8.58 1.40 0.61
C LEU A 46 -7.71 2.66 0.60
N TRP A 47 -7.30 3.17 -0.57
CA TRP A 47 -6.51 4.41 -0.62
C TRP A 47 -7.24 5.60 -0.02
N LYS A 48 -8.56 5.68 -0.12
CA LYS A 48 -9.35 6.77 0.48
C LYS A 48 -9.44 6.63 2.00
N GLU A 49 -9.55 5.40 2.49
CA GLU A 49 -9.68 5.09 3.92
C GLU A 49 -8.38 5.28 4.71
N LEU A 50 -7.23 5.00 4.09
CA LEU A 50 -5.93 5.06 4.78
C LEU A 50 -5.48 6.50 5.04
N GLU A 51 -4.87 6.74 6.20
CA GLU A 51 -4.13 7.95 6.55
C GLU A 51 -2.66 7.64 6.82
N VAL A 52 -1.82 8.68 6.92
CA VAL A 52 -0.43 8.49 7.38
C VAL A 52 -0.47 8.13 8.87
N GLY A 53 0.25 7.08 9.25
CA GLY A 53 0.19 6.49 10.59
C GLY A 53 -0.66 5.21 10.68
N ASP A 54 -1.53 4.96 9.70
CA ASP A 54 -2.34 3.74 9.69
C ASP A 54 -1.51 2.49 9.44
N ARG A 55 -1.95 1.38 10.07
CA ARG A 55 -1.42 0.05 9.79
C ARG A 55 -2.18 -0.61 8.64
N ILE A 56 -1.43 -1.22 7.74
CA ILE A 56 -1.93 -1.98 6.60
C ILE A 56 -1.27 -3.35 6.61
N VAL A 57 -2.06 -4.37 6.31
CA VAL A 57 -1.63 -5.76 6.26
C VAL A 57 -2.02 -6.32 4.89
N LYS A 58 -1.19 -7.22 4.38
CA LYS A 58 -1.51 -8.05 3.23
C LYS A 58 -1.18 -9.49 3.58
N GLU A 59 -2.20 -10.35 3.60
CA GLU A 59 -2.03 -11.78 3.72
C GLU A 59 -1.60 -12.42 2.38
N ALA A 60 -0.99 -13.60 2.46
CA ALA A 60 -0.59 -14.36 1.27
C ALA A 60 -1.83 -14.63 0.38
N GLY A 61 -1.73 -14.28 -0.90
CA GLY A 61 -2.82 -14.46 -1.88
C GLY A 61 -3.97 -13.45 -1.78
N GLN A 62 -4.02 -12.62 -0.73
CA GLN A 62 -5.08 -11.61 -0.53
C GLN A 62 -4.67 -10.20 -0.98
N ASP A 63 -5.67 -9.36 -1.18
CA ASP A 63 -5.47 -7.92 -1.37
C ASP A 63 -5.11 -7.24 -0.03
N PRO A 64 -4.29 -6.17 -0.05
CA PRO A 64 -4.02 -5.40 1.16
C PRO A 64 -5.31 -4.82 1.75
N HIS A 65 -5.35 -4.70 3.08
CA HIS A 65 -6.45 -4.07 3.82
C HIS A 65 -5.92 -3.34 5.05
N ARG A 66 -6.71 -2.39 5.58
CA ARG A 66 -6.37 -1.72 6.85
C ARG A 66 -6.45 -2.77 7.98
N ALA A 67 -5.44 -2.78 8.84
CA ALA A 67 -5.36 -3.71 9.98
C ALA A 67 -6.41 -3.41 11.05
#